data_AF-A0A1G5VU36-F1
#
_entry.id   AF-A0A1G5VU36-F1
#
_cell.length_a   1.000
_cell.length_b   1.000
_cell.length_c   1.000
_cell.angle_alpha   90.00
_cell.angle_beta   90.00
_cell.angle_gamma   90.00
#
_symmetry.space_group_name_H-M   'P 1'
#
loop_
_entity.id
_entity.type
_entity.pdbx_description
1 polymer ?
#
loop_
_entity_poly.entity_id
_entity_poly.type
_entity_poly.pdbx_seq_one_letter_code
_entity_poly.pdbx_strand_id
1 'polypeptide(L)'
;MNLNKNINIQFIMQELTESDYFYNDDLKEFERLNVTTENIYELDGFEILIILKDGRNLTDLDDVENLGDIIFISEDLSKKSDLSYHFCDVIFSDISSDFINLKAIVVKNLSDKVMSLECMFSKLNNLTTISGLDSWDTGNVKNMRSMFSSCTKLSTINGLDSLDVGNVEDMSSMFYGLESLTSLAGLELWDVGNVENMQYMFKKCINLEDISPIMNWNIGDECRFDSMFEDSNIFVKMEFYSNWQRLLEDSFNDIFHFSSENIQNDFKCEKCGHFNLIYDNESSSLICRNCGNVIRRYLKNCPDCGSSDLVFDSFSMDLACGRCGLIIGK
;
A
#
# COMPACT_ATOMS: atom_id res chain seq x y z
N MET A 1 19.34 10.74 -32.03
CA MET A 1 18.84 9.47 -32.60
C MET A 1 17.92 8.86 -31.57
N ASN A 2 16.64 9.21 -31.64
CA ASN A 2 15.59 8.58 -30.84
C ASN A 2 15.32 7.20 -31.43
N LEU A 3 15.69 6.15 -30.70
CA LEU A 3 15.31 4.78 -31.02
C LEU A 3 14.05 4.42 -30.23
N ASN A 4 12.99 4.18 -30.99
CA ASN A 4 11.72 3.60 -30.60
C ASN A 4 11.84 2.58 -29.44
N LYS A 5 11.24 2.91 -28.30
CA LYS A 5 10.74 1.94 -27.31
C LYS A 5 9.21 1.95 -27.32
N ASN A 6 8.61 1.78 -28.50
CA ASN A 6 7.30 1.15 -28.59
C ASN A 6 7.54 -0.36 -28.54
N ILE A 7 7.89 -0.86 -27.35
CA ILE A 7 7.69 -2.27 -27.06
C ILE A 7 6.17 -2.42 -26.97
N ASN A 8 5.67 -3.34 -27.78
CA ASN A 8 4.28 -3.53 -28.14
C ASN A 8 3.42 -3.89 -26.90
N ILE A 9 2.95 -2.88 -26.16
CA ILE A 9 2.05 -3.03 -24.98
C ILE A 9 0.77 -3.78 -25.39
N GLN A 10 0.31 -3.60 -26.62
CA GLN A 10 -0.82 -4.36 -27.18
C GLN A 10 -0.58 -5.87 -27.25
N PHE A 11 0.68 -6.34 -27.34
CA PHE A 11 0.98 -7.77 -27.41
C PHE A 11 1.06 -8.44 -26.04
N ILE A 12 1.35 -7.69 -24.98
CA ILE A 12 1.32 -8.20 -23.59
C ILE A 12 -0.14 -8.25 -23.07
N MET A 13 -1.00 -7.33 -23.51
CA MET A 13 -2.42 -7.32 -23.13
C MET A 13 -3.26 -8.43 -23.80
N GLN A 14 -2.75 -9.07 -24.87
CA GLN A 14 -3.51 -10.08 -25.63
C GLN A 14 -3.26 -11.54 -25.18
N GLU A 15 -2.22 -11.79 -24.37
CA GLU A 15 -1.97 -13.12 -23.77
C GLU A 15 -2.50 -13.29 -22.32
N LEU A 16 -3.14 -12.27 -21.75
CA LEU A 16 -3.79 -12.33 -20.42
C LEU A 16 -5.32 -12.55 -20.48
N THR A 17 -5.85 -12.98 -21.62
CA THR A 17 -7.21 -13.51 -21.69
C THR A 17 -7.25 -14.86 -20.95
N GLU A 18 -8.01 -14.93 -19.86
CA GLU A 18 -8.21 -16.07 -18.93
C GLU A 18 -7.29 -16.14 -17.70
N SER A 19 -7.19 -15.06 -16.91
CA SER A 19 -6.86 -15.22 -15.50
C SER A 19 -7.97 -14.67 -14.61
N ASP A 20 -8.70 -15.58 -13.95
CA ASP A 20 -9.53 -15.37 -12.76
C ASP A 20 -8.79 -14.68 -11.58
N TYR A 21 -7.57 -14.17 -11.79
CA TYR A 21 -6.69 -13.61 -10.77
C TYR A 21 -6.96 -12.14 -10.40
N PHE A 22 -7.75 -11.41 -11.20
CA PHE A 22 -8.11 -10.00 -10.94
C PHE A 22 -9.60 -9.77 -10.67
N TYR A 23 -10.44 -10.79 -10.84
CA TYR A 23 -11.88 -10.68 -10.65
C TYR A 23 -12.28 -11.24 -9.28
N ASN A 24 -12.29 -10.35 -8.28
CA ASN A 24 -12.72 -10.63 -6.91
C ASN A 24 -14.16 -11.22 -6.91
N ASP A 25 -14.41 -12.22 -6.05
CA ASP A 25 -15.71 -12.90 -5.94
C ASP A 25 -16.87 -11.92 -5.71
N ASP A 26 -16.62 -10.80 -5.01
CA ASP A 26 -17.63 -9.77 -4.77
C ASP A 26 -17.98 -8.98 -6.05
N LEU A 27 -17.04 -8.76 -7.00
CA LEU A 27 -17.37 -8.16 -8.31
C LEU A 27 -18.20 -9.13 -9.17
N LYS A 28 -17.88 -10.44 -9.14
CA LYS A 28 -18.71 -11.48 -9.81
C LYS A 28 -20.11 -11.53 -9.23
N GLU A 29 -20.22 -11.45 -7.90
CA GLU A 29 -21.51 -11.40 -7.23
C GLU A 29 -22.29 -10.12 -7.58
N PHE A 30 -21.60 -8.97 -7.66
CA PHE A 30 -22.19 -7.71 -8.08
C PHE A 30 -22.79 -7.82 -9.49
N GLU A 31 -22.02 -8.29 -10.48
CA GLU A 31 -22.54 -8.51 -11.83
C GLU A 31 -23.72 -9.48 -11.88
N ARG A 32 -23.65 -10.59 -11.12
CA ARG A 32 -24.71 -11.59 -11.07
C ARG A 32 -26.01 -11.03 -10.50
N LEU A 33 -25.94 -10.10 -9.55
CA LEU A 33 -27.09 -9.47 -8.91
C LEU A 33 -27.59 -8.22 -9.64
N ASN A 34 -26.78 -7.66 -10.54
CA ASN A 34 -27.18 -6.55 -11.37
C ASN A 34 -28.24 -7.02 -12.37
N VAL A 35 -29.43 -6.45 -12.25
CA VAL A 35 -30.56 -6.68 -13.19
C VAL A 35 -31.04 -5.37 -13.82
N THR A 36 -30.28 -4.29 -13.66
CA THR A 36 -30.69 -2.93 -14.00
C THR A 36 -29.96 -2.40 -15.23
N THR A 37 -28.66 -2.66 -15.33
CA THR A 37 -27.81 -2.19 -16.43
C THR A 37 -27.16 -3.38 -17.15
N GLU A 38 -26.61 -3.15 -18.35
CA GLU A 38 -25.92 -4.22 -19.11
C GLU A 38 -24.73 -4.81 -18.34
N ASN A 39 -23.95 -3.96 -17.67
CA ASN A 39 -22.84 -4.37 -16.80
C ASN A 39 -22.62 -3.34 -15.68
N ILE A 40 -21.80 -3.67 -14.68
CA ILE A 40 -21.57 -2.80 -13.51
C ILE A 40 -20.66 -1.59 -13.81
N TYR A 41 -20.08 -1.48 -15.01
CA TYR A 41 -19.25 -0.36 -15.45
C TYR A 41 -20.02 0.62 -16.37
N GLU A 42 -21.14 0.20 -16.94
CA GLU A 42 -22.02 1.00 -17.81
C GLU A 42 -23.35 1.22 -17.10
N LEU A 43 -23.71 2.49 -16.86
CA LEU A 43 -24.86 2.85 -16.02
C LEU A 43 -26.10 3.23 -16.84
N ASP A 44 -26.10 3.03 -18.16
CA ASP A 44 -27.27 3.23 -19.03
C ASP A 44 -28.02 4.57 -18.86
N GLY A 45 -27.29 5.63 -18.50
CA GLY A 45 -27.83 6.98 -18.27
C GLY A 45 -28.14 7.32 -16.81
N PHE A 46 -28.03 6.36 -15.89
CA PHE A 46 -28.06 6.59 -14.44
C PHE A 46 -26.72 7.13 -13.94
N GLU A 47 -26.75 7.86 -12.82
CA GLU A 47 -25.54 8.34 -12.13
C GLU A 47 -24.99 7.30 -11.15
N ILE A 48 -25.86 6.45 -10.62
CA ILE A 48 -25.49 5.42 -9.65
C ILE A 48 -26.33 4.16 -9.86
N LEU A 49 -25.74 3.01 -9.54
CA LEU A 49 -26.41 1.73 -9.34
C LEU A 49 -26.07 1.26 -7.93
N ILE A 50 -27.09 0.92 -7.16
CA ILE A 50 -26.97 0.45 -5.78
C ILE A 50 -27.66 -0.90 -5.69
N ILE A 51 -27.00 -1.88 -5.07
CA ILE A 51 -27.64 -3.14 -4.72
C ILE A 51 -27.71 -3.25 -3.20
N LEU A 52 -28.92 -3.53 -2.71
CA LEU A 52 -29.19 -3.76 -1.29
C LEU A 52 -29.09 -5.25 -0.95
N LYS A 53 -28.86 -5.56 0.32
CA LYS A 53 -28.79 -6.93 0.86
C LYS A 53 -30.06 -7.76 0.64
N ASP A 54 -31.21 -7.12 0.40
CA ASP A 54 -32.48 -7.78 0.07
C ASP A 54 -32.64 -8.09 -1.44
N GLY A 55 -31.64 -7.73 -2.25
CA GLY A 55 -31.57 -7.96 -3.69
C GLY A 55 -32.18 -6.84 -4.54
N ARG A 56 -32.77 -5.81 -3.94
CA ARG A 56 -33.24 -4.64 -4.70
C ARG A 56 -32.07 -3.92 -5.34
N ASN A 57 -32.26 -3.55 -6.61
CA ASN A 57 -31.38 -2.65 -7.34
C ASN A 57 -32.05 -1.28 -7.40
N LEU A 58 -31.30 -0.23 -7.07
CA LEU A 58 -31.76 1.16 -7.05
C LEU A 58 -30.82 2.01 -7.91
N THR A 59 -31.32 3.13 -8.42
CA THR A 59 -30.57 4.06 -9.29
C THR A 59 -30.52 5.48 -8.76
N ASP A 60 -30.99 5.66 -7.53
CA ASP A 60 -30.97 6.90 -6.77
C ASP A 60 -30.63 6.56 -5.32
N LEU A 61 -29.72 7.32 -4.71
CA LEU A 61 -29.33 7.13 -3.32
C LEU A 61 -30.46 7.54 -2.36
N ASP A 62 -31.32 8.48 -2.77
CA ASP A 62 -32.45 8.95 -1.96
C ASP A 62 -33.53 7.85 -1.77
N ASP A 63 -33.52 6.81 -2.60
CA ASP A 63 -34.40 5.64 -2.48
C ASP A 63 -33.91 4.62 -1.42
N VAL A 64 -32.73 4.83 -0.83
CA VAL A 64 -32.16 3.95 0.18
C VAL A 64 -32.64 4.36 1.59
N GLU A 65 -33.50 3.52 2.19
CA GLU A 65 -34.00 3.77 3.54
C GLU A 65 -32.93 3.64 4.64
N ASN A 66 -31.92 2.78 4.42
CA ASN A 66 -30.85 2.52 5.37
C ASN A 66 -29.54 2.23 4.62
N LEU A 67 -28.55 3.12 4.75
CA LEU A 67 -27.24 2.99 4.09
C LEU A 67 -26.48 1.72 4.51
N GLY A 68 -26.74 1.21 5.71
CA GLY A 68 -26.19 -0.06 6.17
C GLY A 68 -26.69 -1.26 5.38
N ASP A 69 -27.75 -1.14 4.57
CA ASP A 69 -28.28 -2.24 3.75
C ASP A 69 -27.61 -2.34 2.37
N ILE A 70 -26.81 -1.33 1.99
CA ILE A 70 -26.08 -1.32 0.72
C ILE A 70 -24.96 -2.36 0.77
N ILE A 71 -24.90 -3.22 -0.26
CA ILE A 71 -23.84 -4.21 -0.44
C ILE A 71 -22.91 -3.89 -1.62
N PHE A 72 -23.43 -3.24 -2.66
CA PHE A 72 -22.66 -2.89 -3.85
C PHE A 72 -23.07 -1.51 -4.39
N ILE A 73 -22.08 -0.76 -4.89
CA ILE A 73 -22.27 0.55 -5.52
C ILE A 73 -21.49 0.60 -6.83
N SER A 74 -22.11 1.13 -7.88
CA SER A 74 -21.41 1.63 -9.07
C SER A 74 -21.81 3.09 -9.30
N GLU A 75 -20.87 4.04 -9.28
CA GLU A 75 -21.17 5.47 -9.40
C GLU A 75 -20.32 6.15 -10.49
N ASP A 76 -20.96 6.98 -11.31
CA ASP A 76 -20.30 7.90 -12.23
C ASP A 76 -19.97 9.23 -11.53
N LEU A 77 -18.68 9.54 -11.40
CA LEU A 77 -18.23 10.72 -10.66
C LEU A 77 -17.95 11.93 -11.56
N SER A 78 -18.24 11.86 -12.86
CA SER A 78 -17.98 12.94 -13.83
C SER A 78 -18.63 14.28 -13.49
N LYS A 79 -19.69 14.28 -12.69
CA LYS A 79 -20.42 15.49 -12.26
C LYS A 79 -19.99 16.02 -10.90
N LYS A 80 -19.16 15.29 -10.16
CA LYS A 80 -18.71 15.65 -8.81
C LYS A 80 -17.48 16.54 -8.90
N SER A 81 -17.41 17.60 -8.10
CA SER A 81 -16.26 18.51 -8.06
C SER A 81 -15.40 18.35 -6.80
N ASP A 82 -15.92 17.69 -5.78
CA ASP A 82 -15.21 17.34 -4.55
C ASP A 82 -15.66 15.93 -4.15
N LEU A 83 -14.68 15.08 -3.83
CA LEU A 83 -14.89 13.69 -3.43
C LEU A 83 -14.26 13.40 -2.07
N SER A 84 -13.79 14.45 -1.38
CA SER A 84 -13.32 14.34 -0.02
C SER A 84 -14.45 13.76 0.84
N TYR A 85 -14.18 12.67 1.53
CA TYR A 85 -15.12 11.96 2.40
C TYR A 85 -16.36 11.35 1.71
N HIS A 86 -16.38 11.21 0.38
CA HIS A 86 -17.60 10.83 -0.39
C HIS A 86 -18.23 9.48 0.01
N PHE A 87 -17.44 8.42 0.18
CA PHE A 87 -17.88 7.12 0.72
C PHE A 87 -17.36 6.87 2.14
N CYS A 88 -16.97 7.92 2.88
CA CYS A 88 -16.29 7.76 4.16
C CYS A 88 -17.26 7.42 5.29
N ASP A 89 -16.85 6.47 6.15
CA ASP A 89 -17.51 6.23 7.43
C ASP A 89 -16.91 7.14 8.53
N VAL A 90 -17.51 8.31 8.73
CA VAL A 90 -17.00 9.34 9.66
C VAL A 90 -17.44 9.04 11.10
N ILE A 91 -16.67 8.24 11.84
CA ILE A 91 -16.94 8.04 13.27
C ILE A 91 -16.16 9.00 14.17
N PHE A 92 -16.88 9.85 14.92
CA PHE A 92 -16.51 10.34 16.26
C PHE A 92 -17.53 9.94 17.36
N SER A 93 -18.56 9.13 17.06
CA SER A 93 -19.57 8.66 18.01
C SER A 93 -19.87 7.16 17.85
N ASP A 94 -20.09 6.42 18.94
CA ASP A 94 -20.27 4.94 19.02
C ASP A 94 -21.41 4.30 18.18
N ILE A 95 -22.01 5.03 17.23
CA ILE A 95 -22.89 4.50 16.19
C ILE A 95 -22.47 5.18 14.88
N SER A 96 -21.73 4.48 14.03
CA SER A 96 -21.85 4.71 12.59
C SER A 96 -22.05 3.38 11.90
N SER A 97 -23.15 3.31 11.15
CA SER A 97 -23.71 2.12 10.51
C SER A 97 -23.71 2.22 8.99
N ASP A 98 -23.22 3.35 8.46
CA ASP A 98 -23.37 3.68 7.06
C ASP A 98 -22.35 2.85 6.26
N PHE A 99 -22.84 2.17 5.22
CA PHE A 99 -22.05 1.23 4.42
C PHE A 99 -21.45 0.04 5.20
N ILE A 100 -21.99 -0.32 6.37
CA ILE A 100 -21.48 -1.45 7.17
C ILE A 100 -21.50 -2.79 6.40
N ASN A 101 -22.34 -2.96 5.39
CA ASN A 101 -22.39 -4.16 4.56
C ASN A 101 -21.79 -3.97 3.16
N LEU A 102 -21.22 -2.81 2.84
CA LEU A 102 -20.67 -2.51 1.53
C LEU A 102 -19.43 -3.37 1.28
N LYS A 103 -19.47 -4.17 0.20
CA LYS A 103 -18.41 -5.12 -0.15
C LYS A 103 -17.61 -4.71 -1.38
N ALA A 104 -18.25 -4.14 -2.39
CA ALA A 104 -17.57 -3.69 -3.60
C ALA A 104 -18.08 -2.33 -4.06
N ILE A 105 -17.15 -1.52 -4.57
CA ILE A 105 -17.45 -0.26 -5.23
C ILE A 105 -16.84 -0.27 -6.63
N VAL A 106 -17.63 0.14 -7.62
CA VAL A 106 -17.16 0.54 -8.94
C VAL A 106 -17.31 2.05 -9.04
N VAL A 107 -16.24 2.75 -9.38
CA VAL A 107 -16.27 4.20 -9.62
C VAL A 107 -15.73 4.45 -11.00
N LYS A 108 -16.39 5.34 -11.74
CA LYS A 108 -15.98 5.64 -13.11
C LYS A 108 -16.04 7.12 -13.40
N ASN A 109 -15.16 7.54 -14.31
CA ASN A 109 -14.96 8.91 -14.72
C ASN A 109 -14.58 9.80 -13.52
N LEU A 110 -13.63 10.70 -13.71
CA LEU A 110 -13.31 11.70 -12.70
C LEU A 110 -13.40 13.07 -13.34
N SER A 111 -14.06 14.03 -12.67
CA SER A 111 -14.04 15.41 -13.15
C SER A 111 -12.65 16.00 -12.97
N ASP A 112 -12.20 16.74 -13.98
CA ASP A 112 -11.00 17.59 -13.94
C ASP A 112 -11.01 18.64 -12.81
N LYS A 113 -12.16 18.88 -12.17
CA LYS A 113 -12.31 19.79 -11.03
C LYS A 113 -11.91 19.18 -9.69
N VAL A 114 -11.77 17.85 -9.62
CA VAL A 114 -11.43 17.17 -8.37
C VAL A 114 -9.97 17.45 -8.03
N MET A 115 -9.77 18.20 -6.95
CA MET A 115 -8.44 18.51 -6.41
C MET A 115 -8.09 17.64 -5.20
N SER A 116 -9.07 16.95 -4.61
CA SER A 116 -8.93 16.20 -3.37
C SER A 116 -9.79 14.92 -3.40
N LEU A 117 -9.16 13.81 -2.99
CA LEU A 117 -9.74 12.49 -2.75
C LEU A 117 -9.60 12.11 -1.25
N GLU A 118 -9.41 13.11 -0.38
CA GLU A 118 -9.15 12.90 1.04
C GLU A 118 -10.22 12.03 1.68
N CYS A 119 -9.79 10.95 2.34
CA CYS A 119 -10.67 10.01 3.04
C CYS A 119 -11.80 9.42 2.18
N MET A 120 -11.74 9.48 0.84
CA MET A 120 -12.87 9.16 -0.04
C MET A 120 -13.50 7.79 0.26
N PHE A 121 -12.69 6.77 0.53
CA PHE A 121 -13.13 5.41 0.88
C PHE A 121 -12.77 5.01 2.31
N SER A 122 -12.42 5.96 3.18
CA SER A 122 -11.90 5.65 4.51
C SER A 122 -12.92 4.93 5.40
N LYS A 123 -12.42 3.98 6.21
CA LYS A 123 -13.13 3.21 7.25
C LYS A 123 -14.24 2.28 6.75
N LEU A 124 -14.26 1.94 5.46
CA LEU A 124 -15.15 0.93 4.89
C LEU A 124 -14.67 -0.49 5.22
N ASN A 125 -14.85 -0.91 6.47
CA ASN A 125 -14.28 -2.15 7.02
C ASN A 125 -14.73 -3.45 6.32
N ASN A 126 -15.86 -3.44 5.62
CA ASN A 126 -16.35 -4.62 4.89
C ASN A 126 -16.06 -4.58 3.38
N LEU A 127 -15.49 -3.48 2.88
CA LEU A 127 -15.11 -3.33 1.49
C LEU A 127 -13.93 -4.27 1.19
N THR A 128 -14.10 -5.14 0.20
CA THR A 128 -13.08 -6.10 -0.23
C THR A 128 -12.40 -5.66 -1.52
N THR A 129 -13.11 -4.87 -2.34
CA THR A 129 -12.63 -4.46 -3.66
C THR A 129 -13.16 -3.12 -4.14
N ILE A 130 -12.29 -2.38 -4.83
CA ILE A 130 -12.62 -1.16 -5.59
C ILE A 130 -12.19 -1.38 -7.04
N SER A 131 -13.01 -0.92 -7.99
CA SER A 131 -12.72 -1.01 -9.43
C SER A 131 -13.11 0.27 -10.19
N GLY A 132 -12.61 0.41 -11.41
CA GLY A 132 -12.92 1.51 -12.35
C GLY A 132 -12.02 2.75 -12.24
N LEU A 133 -10.98 2.69 -11.39
CA LEU A 133 -10.01 3.78 -11.22
C LEU A 133 -9.19 4.07 -12.50
N ASP A 134 -9.09 3.10 -13.41
CA ASP A 134 -8.43 3.22 -14.70
C ASP A 134 -9.06 4.27 -15.64
N SER A 135 -10.31 4.66 -15.37
CA SER A 135 -11.02 5.71 -16.09
C SER A 135 -10.79 7.12 -15.53
N TRP A 136 -10.02 7.27 -14.46
CA TRP A 136 -9.86 8.56 -13.78
C TRP A 136 -8.73 9.39 -14.40
N ASP A 137 -9.02 10.68 -14.62
CA ASP A 137 -7.99 11.69 -14.84
C ASP A 137 -7.64 12.35 -13.49
N THR A 138 -6.64 11.80 -12.80
CA THR A 138 -6.16 12.33 -11.51
C THR A 138 -5.10 13.42 -11.66
N GLY A 139 -4.81 13.89 -12.86
CA GLY A 139 -3.72 14.85 -13.12
C GLY A 139 -3.86 16.17 -12.37
N ASN A 140 -5.06 16.55 -11.91
CA ASN A 140 -5.27 17.75 -11.10
C ASN A 140 -5.32 17.51 -9.58
N VAL A 141 -5.34 16.26 -9.13
CA VAL A 141 -5.48 15.92 -7.72
C VAL A 141 -4.21 16.27 -6.96
N LYS A 142 -4.36 17.01 -5.86
CA LYS A 142 -3.28 17.42 -4.95
C LYS A 142 -3.28 16.67 -3.62
N ASN A 143 -4.45 16.17 -3.20
CA ASN A 143 -4.62 15.55 -1.88
C ASN A 143 -5.26 14.16 -2.02
N MET A 144 -4.55 13.11 -1.64
CA MET A 144 -5.04 11.73 -1.54
C MET A 144 -4.92 11.17 -0.12
N ARG A 145 -4.82 12.06 0.88
CA ARG A 145 -4.68 11.72 2.29
C ARG A 145 -5.77 10.75 2.73
N SER A 146 -5.35 9.66 3.38
CA SER A 146 -6.25 8.66 3.96
C SER A 146 -7.29 8.06 2.98
N MET A 147 -7.09 8.15 1.67
CA MET A 147 -8.10 7.78 0.67
C MET A 147 -8.70 6.39 0.90
N PHE A 148 -7.89 5.40 1.27
CA PHE A 148 -8.32 4.02 1.58
C PHE A 148 -8.14 3.64 3.06
N SER A 149 -7.85 4.61 3.94
CA SER A 149 -7.46 4.33 5.32
C SER A 149 -8.47 3.47 6.07
N SER A 150 -7.99 2.47 6.80
CA SER A 150 -8.75 1.58 7.69
C SER A 150 -9.84 0.75 6.99
N CYS A 151 -9.69 0.45 5.70
CA CYS A 151 -10.49 -0.58 5.03
C CYS A 151 -9.87 -1.96 5.28
N THR A 152 -10.06 -2.50 6.48
CA THR A 152 -9.35 -3.71 6.96
C THR A 152 -9.50 -4.94 6.07
N LYS A 153 -10.61 -5.07 5.32
CA LYS A 153 -10.86 -6.18 4.37
C LYS A 153 -10.49 -5.88 2.91
N LEU A 154 -10.07 -4.66 2.59
CA LEU A 154 -9.76 -4.27 1.21
C LEU A 154 -8.46 -4.95 0.79
N SER A 155 -8.56 -5.87 -0.17
CA SER A 155 -7.42 -6.65 -0.67
C SER A 155 -7.12 -6.38 -2.14
N THR A 156 -8.09 -5.84 -2.90
CA THR A 156 -7.98 -5.62 -4.34
C THR A 156 -8.40 -4.21 -4.72
N ILE A 157 -7.51 -3.44 -5.33
CA ILE A 157 -7.80 -2.10 -5.86
C ILE A 157 -7.44 -2.09 -7.35
N ASN A 158 -8.43 -2.23 -8.22
CA ASN A 158 -8.24 -2.31 -9.67
C ASN A 158 -8.12 -0.91 -10.28
N GLY A 159 -7.12 -0.71 -11.15
CA GLY A 159 -6.83 0.55 -11.84
C GLY A 159 -5.89 1.50 -11.10
N LEU A 160 -5.27 1.04 -10.00
CA LEU A 160 -4.35 1.85 -9.20
C LEU A 160 -3.09 2.27 -9.97
N ASP A 161 -2.67 1.45 -10.94
CA ASP A 161 -1.54 1.67 -11.85
C ASP A 161 -1.78 2.77 -12.89
N SER A 162 -3.05 3.14 -13.09
CA SER A 162 -3.46 4.14 -14.08
C SER A 162 -3.56 5.55 -13.50
N LEU A 163 -3.45 5.70 -12.16
CA LEU A 163 -3.53 7.00 -11.52
C LEU A 163 -2.28 7.84 -11.83
N ASP A 164 -2.49 9.02 -12.40
CA ASP A 164 -1.47 10.06 -12.45
C ASP A 164 -1.39 10.75 -11.08
N VAL A 165 -0.35 10.43 -10.33
CA VAL A 165 -0.10 11.01 -9.00
C VAL A 165 0.97 12.12 -9.03
N GLY A 166 1.43 12.54 -10.20
CA GLY A 166 2.55 13.46 -10.37
C GLY A 166 2.32 14.85 -9.77
N ASN A 167 1.08 15.25 -9.52
CA ASN A 167 0.73 16.53 -8.89
C ASN A 167 0.24 16.40 -7.43
N VAL A 168 0.26 15.18 -6.87
CA VAL A 168 -0.18 14.93 -5.50
C VAL A 168 0.88 15.43 -4.52
N GLU A 169 0.45 16.20 -3.52
CA GLU A 169 1.27 16.81 -2.47
C GLU A 169 1.13 16.05 -1.13
N ASP A 170 -0.05 15.48 -0.82
CA ASP A 170 -0.30 14.73 0.42
C ASP A 170 -0.89 13.33 0.16
N MET A 171 -0.16 12.29 0.55
CA MET A 171 -0.55 10.87 0.55
C MET A 171 -0.51 10.26 1.96
N SER A 172 -0.46 11.09 3.01
CA SER A 172 -0.36 10.62 4.38
C SER A 172 -1.51 9.68 4.72
N SER A 173 -1.18 8.56 5.37
CA SER A 173 -2.13 7.52 5.76
C SER A 173 -2.98 6.92 4.61
N MET A 174 -2.64 7.12 3.33
CA MET A 174 -3.47 6.72 2.18
C MET A 174 -3.90 5.24 2.23
N PHE A 175 -3.00 4.33 2.64
CA PHE A 175 -3.23 2.90 2.80
C PHE A 175 -3.11 2.44 4.27
N TYR A 176 -3.24 3.37 5.24
CA TYR A 176 -3.11 3.07 6.67
C TYR A 176 -4.10 1.98 7.09
N GLY A 177 -3.65 0.93 7.77
CA GLY A 177 -4.52 -0.12 8.32
C GLY A 177 -5.25 -0.97 7.28
N LEU A 178 -4.73 -1.07 6.06
CA LEU A 178 -5.20 -2.07 5.09
C LEU A 178 -4.66 -3.46 5.45
N GLU A 179 -5.27 -4.09 6.45
CA GLU A 179 -4.80 -5.37 6.99
C GLU A 179 -4.82 -6.50 5.94
N SER A 180 -5.74 -6.48 4.97
CA SER A 180 -5.84 -7.50 3.92
C SER A 180 -5.01 -7.22 2.66
N LEU A 181 -4.27 -6.11 2.62
CA LEU A 181 -3.37 -5.79 1.50
C LEU A 181 -2.13 -6.69 1.56
N THR A 182 -1.84 -7.38 0.47
CA THR A 182 -0.73 -8.36 0.38
C THR A 182 0.36 -7.95 -0.62
N SER A 183 0.07 -7.02 -1.52
CA SER A 183 0.96 -6.61 -2.60
C SER A 183 0.81 -5.13 -2.90
N LEU A 184 1.91 -4.49 -3.31
CA LEU A 184 1.96 -3.13 -3.83
C LEU A 184 2.04 -3.09 -5.36
N ALA A 185 1.72 -4.19 -6.04
CA ALA A 185 1.70 -4.23 -7.50
C ALA A 185 0.75 -3.16 -8.06
N GLY A 186 1.20 -2.47 -9.11
CA GLY A 186 0.53 -1.32 -9.71
C GLY A 186 1.08 0.02 -9.23
N LEU A 187 1.88 0.06 -8.16
CA LEU A 187 2.49 1.30 -7.67
C LEU A 187 3.85 1.62 -8.33
N GLU A 188 4.38 0.73 -9.18
CA GLU A 188 5.75 0.81 -9.70
C GLU A 188 6.03 2.06 -10.52
N LEU A 189 5.00 2.58 -11.20
CA LEU A 189 5.10 3.69 -12.15
C LEU A 189 4.67 5.05 -11.57
N TRP A 190 4.31 5.10 -10.29
CA TRP A 190 3.91 6.34 -9.64
C TRP A 190 5.09 7.33 -9.57
N ASP A 191 4.88 8.52 -10.12
CA ASP A 191 5.80 9.65 -9.93
C ASP A 191 5.46 10.40 -8.65
N VAL A 192 6.15 10.04 -7.56
CA VAL A 192 5.93 10.61 -6.24
C VAL A 192 6.85 11.80 -5.92
N GLY A 193 7.54 12.35 -6.92
CA GLY A 193 8.58 13.38 -6.70
C GLY A 193 8.06 14.71 -6.13
N ASN A 194 6.76 14.99 -6.28
CA ASN A 194 6.10 16.20 -5.75
C ASN A 194 5.39 15.96 -4.41
N VAL A 195 5.35 14.73 -3.90
CA VAL A 195 4.69 14.42 -2.64
C VAL A 195 5.51 14.97 -1.48
N GLU A 196 4.88 15.78 -0.63
CA GLU A 196 5.49 16.39 0.55
C GLU A 196 5.23 15.56 1.83
N ASN A 197 4.19 14.72 1.83
CA ASN A 197 3.77 13.96 2.99
C ASN A 197 3.25 12.55 2.65
N MET A 198 3.96 11.53 3.14
CA MET A 198 3.61 10.10 3.11
C MET A 198 3.62 9.47 4.51
N GLN A 199 3.54 10.28 5.58
CA GLN A 199 3.54 9.77 6.95
C GLN A 199 2.44 8.71 7.12
N TYR A 200 2.79 7.59 7.77
CA TYR A 200 1.88 6.47 8.06
C TYR A 200 1.23 5.80 6.84
N MET A 201 1.70 6.05 5.61
CA MET A 201 0.99 5.64 4.39
C MET A 201 0.64 4.15 4.34
N PHE A 202 1.51 3.26 4.81
CA PHE A 202 1.31 1.80 4.87
C PHE A 202 1.43 1.25 6.29
N LYS A 203 1.21 2.08 7.33
CA LYS A 203 1.26 1.65 8.73
C LYS A 203 0.12 0.66 9.01
N LYS A 204 0.39 -0.40 9.76
CA LYS A 204 -0.56 -1.49 10.09
C LYS A 204 -1.07 -2.30 8.89
N CYS A 205 -0.34 -2.34 7.79
CA CYS A 205 -0.57 -3.29 6.70
C CYS A 205 0.05 -4.66 7.07
N ILE A 206 -0.59 -5.37 8.00
CA ILE A 206 0.00 -6.56 8.65
C ILE A 206 0.21 -7.76 7.72
N ASN A 207 -0.46 -7.84 6.56
CA ASN A 207 -0.25 -8.92 5.58
C ASN A 207 0.60 -8.47 4.38
N LEU A 208 1.15 -7.25 4.40
CA LEU A 208 2.03 -6.76 3.36
C LEU A 208 3.47 -7.23 3.62
N GLU A 209 3.95 -8.16 2.79
CA GLU A 209 5.28 -8.76 2.94
C GLU A 209 6.31 -8.19 1.94
N ASP A 210 5.90 -7.77 0.74
CA ASP A 210 6.81 -7.32 -0.32
C ASP A 210 6.59 -5.85 -0.70
N ILE A 211 7.64 -5.05 -0.55
CA ILE A 211 7.67 -3.64 -0.96
C ILE A 211 8.49 -3.40 -2.24
N SER A 212 8.98 -4.47 -2.90
CA SER A 212 9.74 -4.36 -4.15
C SER A 212 9.11 -3.46 -5.23
N PRO A 213 7.77 -3.37 -5.37
CA PRO A 213 7.14 -2.49 -6.35
C PRO A 213 7.52 -1.01 -6.21
N ILE A 214 7.69 -0.52 -4.98
CA ILE A 214 7.92 0.92 -4.70
C ILE A 214 9.40 1.25 -4.48
N MET A 215 10.31 0.29 -4.67
CA MET A 215 11.75 0.49 -4.41
C MET A 215 12.44 1.44 -5.41
N ASN A 216 11.77 1.80 -6.50
CA ASN A 216 12.26 2.74 -7.51
C ASN A 216 11.65 4.15 -7.39
N TRP A 217 10.80 4.40 -6.41
CA TRP A 217 10.22 5.72 -6.17
C TRP A 217 11.31 6.76 -5.92
N ASN A 218 11.22 7.89 -6.63
CA ASN A 218 12.06 9.05 -6.41
C ASN A 218 11.39 9.98 -5.40
N ILE A 219 11.71 9.81 -4.13
CA ILE A 219 11.11 10.57 -3.02
C ILE A 219 11.87 11.89 -2.87
N GLY A 220 11.14 13.00 -2.77
CA GLY A 220 11.73 14.31 -2.57
C GLY A 220 12.50 14.43 -1.26
N ASP A 221 13.62 15.16 -1.26
CA ASP A 221 14.52 15.33 -0.10
C ASP A 221 13.79 15.92 1.15
N GLU A 222 12.69 16.66 0.95
CA GLU A 222 11.89 17.27 2.03
C GLU A 222 10.61 16.48 2.38
N CYS A 223 10.34 15.36 1.69
CA CYS A 223 9.14 14.57 1.92
C CYS A 223 9.15 13.92 3.31
N ARG A 224 8.06 14.06 4.06
CA ARG A 224 7.89 13.39 5.36
C ARG A 224 7.29 12.00 5.16
N PHE A 225 7.97 10.95 5.59
CA PHE A 225 7.51 9.56 5.48
C PHE A 225 7.67 8.81 6.81
N ASP A 226 7.62 9.55 7.93
CA ASP A 226 7.69 8.98 9.27
C ASP A 226 6.61 7.91 9.47
N SER A 227 6.99 6.82 10.12
CA SER A 227 6.17 5.67 10.44
C SER A 227 5.44 5.06 9.25
N MET A 228 5.92 5.27 8.02
CA MET A 228 5.26 4.80 6.79
C MET A 228 4.93 3.31 6.84
N PHE A 229 5.76 2.49 7.49
CA PHE A 229 5.59 1.05 7.60
C PHE A 229 5.54 0.52 9.04
N GLU A 230 5.32 1.40 10.03
CA GLU A 230 5.16 0.98 11.43
C GLU A 230 4.05 -0.07 11.55
N ASP A 231 4.22 -1.08 12.41
CA ASP A 231 3.25 -2.16 12.63
C ASP A 231 2.88 -3.03 11.39
N SER A 232 3.65 -3.00 10.29
CA SER A 232 3.47 -3.85 9.09
C SER A 232 4.49 -4.98 8.99
N ASN A 233 4.15 -6.17 8.50
CA ASN A 233 5.03 -7.35 8.48
C ASN A 233 5.91 -7.45 7.22
N ILE A 234 6.81 -6.48 7.02
CA ILE A 234 7.55 -6.36 5.75
C ILE A 234 8.83 -7.21 5.75
N PHE A 235 9.04 -7.91 4.65
CA PHE A 235 10.32 -8.54 4.32
C PHE A 235 11.15 -7.60 3.45
N VAL A 236 12.25 -7.05 3.99
CA VAL A 236 13.14 -6.19 3.20
C VAL A 236 14.33 -7.02 2.69
N LYS A 237 14.35 -7.34 1.38
CA LYS A 237 15.53 -7.95 0.75
C LYS A 237 16.67 -6.93 0.68
N MET A 238 17.86 -7.36 1.08
CA MET A 238 19.06 -6.50 1.25
C MET A 238 19.53 -5.80 -0.04
N GLU A 239 19.18 -6.30 -1.22
CA GLU A 239 19.58 -5.71 -2.50
C GLU A 239 18.80 -4.44 -2.90
N PHE A 240 17.63 -4.20 -2.27
CA PHE A 240 16.78 -3.05 -2.59
C PHE A 240 17.15 -1.77 -1.82
N TYR A 241 18.06 -1.85 -0.85
CA TYR A 241 18.41 -0.73 0.01
C TYR A 241 19.00 0.47 -0.75
N SER A 242 19.65 0.28 -1.91
CA SER A 242 20.46 1.32 -2.57
C SER A 242 19.72 2.61 -2.98
N ASN A 243 18.44 2.54 -3.37
CA ASN A 243 17.68 3.74 -3.77
C ASN A 243 17.11 4.51 -2.57
N TRP A 244 16.67 3.79 -1.54
CA TRP A 244 16.19 4.37 -0.29
C TRP A 244 17.35 4.74 0.64
N GLN A 245 18.57 4.26 0.39
CA GLN A 245 19.78 4.40 1.21
C GLN A 245 20.06 5.84 1.65
N ARG A 246 19.84 6.82 0.76
CA ARG A 246 20.06 8.24 1.04
C ARG A 246 19.09 8.83 2.08
N LEU A 247 17.90 8.24 2.22
CA LEU A 247 16.87 8.62 3.20
C LEU A 247 17.00 7.82 4.52
N LEU A 248 17.70 6.69 4.47
CA LEU A 248 17.87 5.77 5.60
C LEU A 248 19.03 6.16 6.53
N GLU A 249 19.91 7.08 6.14
CA GLU A 249 21.05 7.53 6.97
C GLU A 249 20.60 8.25 8.26
N ASP A 250 19.46 8.94 8.26
CA ASP A 250 18.90 9.63 9.44
C ASP A 250 17.52 9.10 9.88
N SER A 251 16.73 8.48 8.99
CA SER A 251 15.29 8.23 9.21
C SER A 251 14.85 6.77 9.09
N PHE A 252 15.76 5.78 9.04
CA PHE A 252 15.38 4.36 9.04
C PHE A 252 14.54 3.99 10.29
N ASN A 253 14.93 4.52 11.45
CA ASN A 253 14.14 4.42 12.68
C ASN A 253 12.77 5.08 12.53
N ASP A 254 12.66 6.17 11.78
CA ASP A 254 11.41 6.89 11.65
C ASP A 254 10.47 6.16 10.69
N ILE A 255 10.93 5.67 9.54
CA ILE A 255 10.11 4.94 8.53
C ILE A 255 9.46 3.68 9.12
N PHE A 256 10.27 2.85 9.79
CA PHE A 256 9.84 1.55 10.27
C PHE A 256 9.46 1.53 11.74
N HIS A 257 9.68 2.65 12.46
CA HIS A 257 9.48 2.83 13.91
C HIS A 257 9.49 1.50 14.66
N PHE A 258 10.70 1.00 14.94
CA PHE A 258 11.00 -0.35 15.45
C PHE A 258 10.09 -0.79 16.62
N SER A 259 8.84 -1.16 16.35
CA SER A 259 8.17 -2.18 17.12
C SER A 259 8.91 -3.45 16.74
N SER A 260 9.46 -4.10 17.75
CA SER A 260 10.48 -5.13 17.61
C SER A 260 10.05 -6.37 16.80
N GLU A 261 9.01 -6.34 15.96
CA GLU A 261 8.22 -7.47 15.45
C GLU A 261 8.31 -7.74 13.94
N ASN A 262 8.80 -6.80 13.12
CA ASN A 262 8.19 -6.60 11.80
C ASN A 262 9.10 -6.59 10.57
N ILE A 263 10.41 -6.78 10.74
CA ILE A 263 11.32 -6.96 9.59
C ILE A 263 11.78 -8.41 9.57
N GLN A 264 11.27 -9.18 8.61
CA GLN A 264 11.89 -10.45 8.27
C GLN A 264 13.09 -10.16 7.37
N ASN A 265 14.26 -10.61 7.79
CA ASN A 265 15.52 -10.46 7.07
C ASN A 265 15.89 -11.80 6.40
N ASP A 266 16.74 -11.77 5.36
CA ASP A 266 17.29 -12.98 4.71
C ASP A 266 18.11 -13.89 5.67
N PHE A 267 18.37 -13.42 6.89
CA PHE A 267 19.15 -14.12 7.90
C PHE A 267 18.31 -15.12 8.70
N LYS A 268 18.53 -16.41 8.43
CA LYS A 268 17.99 -17.52 9.22
C LYS A 268 18.66 -17.58 10.60
N CYS A 269 17.88 -17.62 11.69
CA CYS A 269 18.44 -17.84 13.02
C CYS A 269 19.15 -19.19 13.09
N GLU A 270 20.47 -19.20 13.34
CA GLU A 270 21.25 -20.44 13.43
C GLU A 270 20.74 -21.43 14.49
N LYS A 271 20.09 -20.92 15.55
CA LYS A 271 19.61 -21.73 16.67
C LYS A 271 18.27 -22.43 16.39
N CYS A 272 17.32 -21.74 15.77
CA CYS A 272 15.97 -22.27 15.58
C CYS A 272 15.53 -22.38 14.11
N GLY A 273 16.33 -21.90 13.17
CA GLY A 273 16.04 -21.97 11.75
C GLY A 273 14.93 -21.04 11.24
N HIS A 274 14.46 -20.08 12.04
CA HIS A 274 13.41 -19.13 11.66
C HIS A 274 14.01 -17.80 11.18
N PHE A 275 13.35 -17.10 10.27
CA PHE A 275 13.78 -15.82 9.65
C PHE A 275 13.26 -14.58 10.41
N ASN A 276 13.16 -14.69 11.73
CA ASN A 276 12.51 -13.69 12.58
C ASN A 276 13.54 -13.03 13.51
N LEU A 277 14.39 -12.17 12.92
CA LEU A 277 15.47 -11.46 13.61
C LEU A 277 15.16 -9.98 13.75
N ILE A 278 15.41 -9.44 14.93
CA ILE A 278 15.04 -8.07 15.30
C ILE A 278 16.29 -7.32 15.75
N TYR A 279 16.46 -6.07 15.36
CA TYR A 279 17.58 -5.26 15.82
C TYR A 279 17.22 -4.58 17.15
N ASP A 280 17.99 -4.86 18.19
CA ASP A 280 17.87 -4.21 19.50
C ASP A 280 18.83 -3.01 19.56
N ASN A 281 18.26 -1.82 19.61
CA ASN A 281 18.98 -0.54 19.65
C ASN A 281 19.77 -0.33 20.96
N GLU A 282 19.30 -0.87 22.09
CA GLU A 282 20.01 -0.72 23.37
C GLU A 282 21.28 -1.58 23.42
N SER A 283 21.21 -2.78 22.83
CA SER A 283 22.32 -3.73 22.84
C SER A 283 23.09 -3.83 21.52
N SER A 284 22.70 -3.03 20.52
CA SER A 284 23.20 -3.04 19.14
C SER A 284 23.34 -4.46 18.58
N SER A 285 22.30 -5.29 18.75
CA SER A 285 22.37 -6.73 18.47
C SER A 285 21.12 -7.22 17.72
N LEU A 286 21.31 -8.18 16.80
CA LEU A 286 20.19 -8.93 16.23
C LEU A 286 19.73 -10.01 17.20
N ILE A 287 18.43 -10.11 17.48
CA ILE A 287 17.83 -11.09 18.39
C ILE A 287 16.80 -11.90 17.62
N CYS A 288 16.85 -13.22 17.73
CA CYS A 288 15.80 -14.09 17.19
C CYS A 288 14.61 -14.15 18.13
N ARG A 289 13.43 -13.74 17.65
CA ARG A 289 12.19 -13.77 18.45
C ARG A 289 11.75 -15.16 18.85
N ASN A 290 11.88 -16.13 17.96
CA ASN A 290 11.39 -17.48 18.22
C ASN A 290 12.14 -18.20 19.35
N CYS A 291 13.38 -17.82 19.65
CA CYS A 291 14.19 -18.54 20.64
C CYS A 291 15.03 -17.64 21.56
N GLY A 292 14.80 -16.32 21.51
CA GLY A 292 15.55 -15.32 22.26
C GLY A 292 17.05 -15.31 21.96
N ASN A 293 17.46 -15.89 20.83
CA ASN A 293 18.87 -16.03 20.52
C ASN A 293 19.43 -14.71 20.05
N VAL A 294 20.27 -14.07 20.86
CA VAL A 294 21.07 -12.93 20.44
C VAL A 294 22.11 -13.44 19.45
N ILE A 295 21.97 -13.08 18.18
CA ILE A 295 22.88 -13.41 17.09
C ILE A 295 24.06 -12.45 17.15
N ARG A 296 24.88 -12.58 18.20
CA ARG A 296 26.24 -12.04 18.24
C ARG A 296 27.19 -13.04 17.62
N ARG A 297 27.13 -13.19 16.29
CA ARG A 297 28.16 -13.91 15.55
C ARG A 297 28.28 -13.32 14.15
N TYR A 298 29.16 -12.35 14.02
CA TYR A 298 29.86 -12.18 12.77
C TYR A 298 31.36 -12.16 13.11
N LEU A 299 32.00 -13.30 12.81
CA LEU A 299 33.40 -13.68 13.06
C LEU A 299 33.87 -13.65 14.53
N LYS A 300 34.37 -14.80 15.03
CA LYS A 300 34.92 -14.90 16.41
C LYS A 300 36.19 -14.05 16.59
N ASN A 301 36.92 -13.85 15.50
CA ASN A 301 38.14 -13.07 15.36
C ASN A 301 38.24 -12.58 13.91
N CYS A 302 38.82 -11.40 13.68
CA CYS A 302 39.17 -10.88 12.38
C CYS A 302 40.02 -11.91 11.62
N PRO A 303 39.67 -12.29 10.37
CA PRO A 303 40.39 -13.30 9.62
C PRO A 303 41.81 -12.86 9.26
N ASP A 304 42.06 -11.56 9.14
CA ASP A 304 43.39 -11.01 8.88
C ASP A 304 44.27 -10.95 10.15
N CYS A 305 43.81 -10.27 11.21
CA CYS A 305 44.65 -10.02 12.38
C CYS A 305 44.34 -10.85 13.63
N GLY A 306 43.35 -11.75 13.59
CA GLY A 306 42.95 -12.60 14.71
C GLY A 306 42.31 -11.85 15.89
N SER A 307 42.03 -10.55 15.75
CA SER A 307 41.43 -9.71 16.80
C SER A 307 39.96 -10.02 17.01
N SER A 308 39.48 -10.07 18.24
CA SER A 308 38.03 -10.11 18.55
C SER A 308 37.36 -8.74 18.45
N ASP A 309 38.13 -7.69 18.14
CA ASP A 309 37.68 -6.30 18.02
C ASP A 309 37.10 -6.04 16.62
N LEU A 310 35.88 -6.51 16.41
CA LEU A 310 35.08 -6.31 15.21
C LEU A 310 33.92 -5.37 15.55
N VAL A 311 33.79 -4.32 14.76
CA VAL A 311 32.81 -3.24 14.91
C VAL A 311 31.89 -3.28 13.70
N PHE A 312 30.58 -3.34 13.95
CA PHE A 312 29.59 -3.18 12.89
C PHE A 312 29.52 -1.70 12.54
N ASP A 313 29.82 -1.37 11.29
CA ASP A 313 29.70 -0.01 10.81
C ASP A 313 28.29 0.19 10.25
N SER A 314 27.47 0.98 10.95
CA SER A 314 26.12 1.29 10.52
C SER A 314 26.06 2.10 9.22
N PHE A 315 27.15 2.76 8.81
CA PHE A 315 27.22 3.53 7.55
C PHE A 315 27.46 2.65 6.33
N SER A 316 28.33 1.64 6.44
CA SER A 316 28.65 0.72 5.34
C SER A 316 27.87 -0.59 5.41
N MET A 317 27.19 -0.87 6.53
CA MET A 317 26.62 -2.17 6.89
C MET A 317 27.62 -3.34 6.78
N ASP A 318 28.92 -3.03 6.82
CA ASP A 318 30.00 -3.99 6.81
C ASP A 318 30.55 -4.21 8.23
N LEU A 319 31.22 -5.35 8.43
CA LEU A 319 32.03 -5.56 9.62
C LEU A 319 33.43 -4.97 9.42
N ALA A 320 33.83 -4.01 10.23
CA ALA A 320 35.19 -3.48 10.25
C ALA A 320 35.98 -4.01 11.45
N CYS A 321 37.23 -4.43 11.27
CA CYS A 321 38.10 -4.73 12.40
C CYS A 321 38.75 -3.46 12.95
N GLY A 322 38.43 -3.07 14.19
CA GLY A 322 38.97 -1.89 14.86
C GLY A 322 40.50 -1.90 15.00
N ARG A 323 41.14 -3.07 14.92
CA ARG A 323 42.60 -3.23 15.04
C ARG A 323 43.36 -3.11 13.74
N CYS A 324 42.85 -3.66 12.64
CA CYS A 324 43.57 -3.74 11.36
C CYS A 324 42.87 -3.00 10.20
N GLY A 325 41.67 -2.49 10.42
CA GLY A 325 40.88 -1.78 9.41
C GLY A 325 40.34 -2.67 8.30
N LEU A 326 40.42 -4.00 8.43
CA LEU A 326 39.82 -4.92 7.48
C LEU A 326 38.30 -4.70 7.46
N ILE A 327 37.78 -4.32 6.31
CA ILE A 327 36.34 -4.27 6.03
C ILE A 327 35.95 -5.62 5.44
N ILE A 328 35.01 -6.28 6.10
CA ILE A 328 34.53 -7.62 5.76
C ILE A 328 33.15 -7.43 5.15
N GLY A 329 33.15 -7.34 3.83
CA GLY A 329 31.94 -7.18 3.03
C GLY A 329 31.42 -8.49 2.45
N LYS A 330 30.09 -8.52 2.36
CA LYS A 330 29.13 -9.60 2.05
C LYS A 330 28.81 -10.56 3.18
#